data_AF-F4R5F3-F1
#
_entry.id   AF-F4R5F3-F1
#
_cell.length_a   1.000
_cell.length_b   1.000
_cell.length_c   1.000
_cell.angle_alpha   90.00
_cell.angle_beta   90.00
_cell.angle_gamma   90.00
#
_symmetry.space_group_name_H-M   'P 1'
#
loop_
_entity.id
_entity.type
_entity.pdbx_description
1 polymer ?
#
loop_
_entity_poly.entity_id
_entity_poly.type
_entity_poly.pdbx_seq_one_letter_code
_entity_poly.pdbx_strand_id
1 'polypeptide(L)'
;MTFSIHRAGAYADNNVGNSASSRIRDTRTQIAKYTQDLTGKKIAVGPGSLLYFHWVGVEAILDIWATAAGFRPSGDQDLPSTGGDSPSDQGNKLIDQQVAAVRSQIEQMTKNAAIQMYSSAIILMTIPPLEGSPRVVTQIKAWSDKNKLSASLYRDIIQRLVRRYNQGLNAIADSFKADNSTNVDFIKVFDTAPTWNRILEAPAKYGLVNVTDAVDLAGNPNQYFYVDSLYPSSTVQAVLGDNVAQFVKSIKV
;
A
#
# COMPACT_ATOMS: atom_id res chain seq x y z
N MET A 1 0.72 3.90 22.42
CA MET A 1 0.97 3.73 20.97
C MET A 1 -0.38 3.86 20.28
N THR A 2 -0.66 4.99 19.64
CA THR A 2 -1.96 5.26 19.03
C THR A 2 -1.86 4.89 17.54
N PHE A 3 -2.56 3.83 17.13
CA PHE A 3 -2.66 3.44 15.73
C PHE A 3 -3.76 4.26 15.06
N SER A 4 -3.45 4.96 13.98
CA SER A 4 -4.46 5.52 13.08
C SER A 4 -4.33 4.82 11.74
N ILE A 5 -5.20 3.82 11.51
CA ILE A 5 -5.41 3.21 10.19
C ILE A 5 -6.62 3.93 9.60
N HIS A 6 -6.40 4.74 8.56
CA HIS A 6 -7.50 5.35 7.81
C HIS A 6 -8.08 4.32 6.83
N ARG A 7 -9.41 4.14 6.88
CA ARG A 7 -10.23 3.15 6.12
C ARG A 7 -10.34 3.41 4.61
N ALA A 8 -9.34 3.98 3.98
CA ALA A 8 -9.31 4.13 2.54
C ALA A 8 -7.86 4.14 2.10
N GLY A 9 -7.46 3.16 1.28
CA GLY A 9 -6.11 3.09 0.72
C GLY A 9 -5.76 4.43 0.09
N ALA A 10 -4.82 5.16 0.69
CA ALA A 10 -4.39 6.43 0.15
C ALA A 10 -3.51 6.17 -1.09
N TYR A 11 -3.73 6.94 -2.15
CA TYR A 11 -2.73 7.10 -3.19
C TYR A 11 -1.49 7.76 -2.56
N ALA A 12 -0.29 7.41 -3.04
CA ALA A 12 0.87 8.23 -2.70
C ALA A 12 0.65 9.63 -3.29
N ASP A 13 0.27 9.71 -4.56
CA ASP A 13 -0.16 10.93 -5.24
C ASP A 13 -1.46 10.68 -6.01
N ASN A 14 -2.49 11.49 -5.74
CA ASN A 14 -3.78 11.43 -6.45
C ASN A 14 -3.66 11.84 -7.93
N ASN A 15 -2.53 12.43 -8.35
CA ASN A 15 -2.28 12.77 -9.76
C ASN A 15 -1.60 11.64 -10.56
N VAL A 16 -1.15 10.57 -9.89
CA VAL A 16 -0.47 9.44 -10.55
C VAL A 16 -1.46 8.28 -10.69
N GLY A 17 -2.41 8.44 -11.61
CA GLY A 17 -3.51 7.50 -11.82
C GLY A 17 -4.75 8.27 -12.25
N ASN A 18 -5.52 7.72 -13.20
CA ASN A 18 -6.66 8.42 -13.82
C ASN A 18 -7.90 8.57 -12.89
N SER A 19 -7.75 8.35 -11.57
CA SER A 19 -8.83 8.45 -10.60
C SER A 19 -8.73 9.75 -9.81
N ALA A 20 -9.43 10.77 -10.31
CA ALA A 20 -9.73 12.01 -9.58
C ALA A 20 -10.72 11.78 -8.43
N SER A 21 -10.49 10.79 -7.56
CA SER A 21 -11.29 10.59 -6.36
C SER A 21 -10.84 11.63 -5.31
N SER A 22 -11.47 12.80 -5.34
CA SER A 22 -11.27 13.92 -4.40
C SER A 22 -11.66 13.62 -2.95
N ARG A 23 -12.12 12.40 -2.65
CA ARG A 23 -12.66 12.00 -1.34
C ARG A 23 -11.63 11.37 -0.41
N ILE A 24 -10.55 10.82 -0.93
CA ILE A 24 -9.46 10.22 -0.14
C ILE A 24 -8.26 11.16 -0.22
N ARG A 25 -7.84 11.72 0.92
CA ARG A 25 -6.64 12.56 0.98
C ARG A 25 -5.43 11.70 0.61
N ASP A 26 -4.69 12.08 -0.41
CA ASP A 26 -3.41 11.43 -0.72
C ASP A 26 -2.43 11.55 0.44
N THR A 27 -1.40 10.71 0.39
CA THR A 27 -0.40 10.62 1.46
C THR A 27 0.34 11.94 1.62
N ARG A 28 0.58 12.69 0.52
CA ARG A 28 1.15 14.04 0.56
C ARG A 28 0.31 15.02 1.41
N THR A 29 -1.00 15.04 1.21
CA THR A 29 -1.93 15.91 1.95
C THR A 29 -1.99 15.52 3.42
N GLN A 30 -1.95 14.22 3.73
CA GLN A 30 -1.91 13.73 5.11
C GLN A 30 -0.62 14.16 5.82
N ILE A 31 0.54 14.04 5.17
CA ILE A 31 1.84 14.50 5.69
C ILE A 31 1.85 16.02 5.91
N ALA A 32 1.35 16.80 4.94
CA ALA A 32 1.27 18.24 5.06
C ALA A 32 0.39 18.66 6.24
N LYS A 33 -0.77 18.01 6.42
CA LYS A 33 -1.67 18.28 7.54
C LYS A 33 -1.04 17.91 8.88
N TYR A 34 -0.41 16.74 8.96
CA TYR A 34 0.28 16.27 10.17
C TYR A 34 1.41 17.23 10.59
N THR A 35 2.28 17.62 9.66
CA THR A 35 3.40 18.53 9.95
C THR A 35 2.92 19.94 10.33
N GLN A 36 1.81 20.42 9.74
CA GLN A 36 1.14 21.64 10.16
C GLN A 36 0.64 21.55 11.61
N ASP A 37 0.00 20.43 11.98
CA ASP A 37 -0.54 20.23 13.32
C ASP A 37 0.55 20.02 14.38
N LEU A 38 1.68 19.39 14.02
CA LEU A 38 2.89 19.35 14.85
C LEU A 38 3.44 20.75 15.12
N THR A 39 3.63 21.55 14.06
CA THR A 39 4.16 22.92 14.16
C THR A 39 3.24 23.79 15.03
N GLY A 40 1.93 23.65 14.85
CA GLY A 40 0.92 24.35 15.64
C GLY A 40 0.70 23.78 17.05
N LYS A 41 1.48 22.77 17.48
CA LYS A 41 1.35 22.07 18.76
C LYS A 41 -0.06 21.53 19.04
N LYS A 42 -0.79 21.17 17.98
CA LYS A 42 -2.13 20.56 18.06
C LYS A 42 -2.07 19.06 18.33
N ILE A 43 -0.87 18.48 18.22
CA ILE A 43 -0.58 17.09 18.53
C ILE A 43 0.38 17.08 19.72
N ALA A 44 -0.02 16.40 20.80
CA ALA A 44 0.85 16.17 21.93
C ALA A 44 1.82 15.02 21.60
N VAL A 45 3.12 15.32 21.55
CA VAL A 45 4.18 14.32 21.39
C VAL A 45 4.83 14.08 22.75
N GLY A 46 4.86 12.82 23.19
CA GLY A 46 5.53 12.43 24.44
C GLY A 46 7.06 12.55 24.34
N PRO A 47 7.79 12.27 25.43
CA PRO A 47 9.26 12.43 25.48
C PRO A 47 10.04 11.37 24.68
N GLY A 48 9.37 10.52 23.88
CA GLY A 48 9.99 9.42 23.15
C GLY A 48 10.14 9.69 21.65
N SER A 49 10.82 8.78 20.97
CA SER A 49 10.97 8.82 19.51
C SER A 49 9.65 8.60 18.78
N LEU A 50 9.53 9.21 17.60
CA LEU A 50 8.38 9.05 16.73
C LEU A 50 8.58 7.89 15.75
N LEU A 51 7.58 7.02 15.62
CA LEU A 51 7.58 5.95 14.64
C LEU A 51 6.52 6.22 13.57
N TYR A 52 6.95 6.37 12.32
CA TYR A 52 6.09 6.61 11.17
C TYR A 52 5.87 5.34 10.37
N PHE A 53 4.61 4.94 10.20
CA PHE A 53 4.23 3.81 9.34
C PHE A 53 3.65 4.33 8.03
N HIS A 54 4.20 3.86 6.91
CA HIS A 54 3.68 4.13 5.57
C HIS A 54 3.21 2.81 4.94
N TRP A 55 1.90 2.65 4.82
CA TRP A 55 1.27 1.55 4.11
C TRP A 55 0.27 2.08 3.09
N VAL A 56 0.78 2.38 1.90
CA VAL A 56 0.07 3.15 0.86
C VAL A 56 0.29 2.48 -0.50
N GLY A 57 -0.59 2.75 -1.47
CA GLY A 57 -0.39 2.34 -2.86
C GLY A 57 -1.26 1.21 -3.39
N VAL A 58 -2.06 0.52 -2.56
CA VAL A 58 -2.97 -0.56 -3.03
C VAL A 58 -3.90 -0.07 -4.15
N GLU A 59 -4.64 1.02 -3.92
CA GLU A 59 -5.59 1.55 -4.90
C GLU A 59 -4.87 2.03 -6.18
N ALA A 60 -3.70 2.66 -6.03
CA ALA A 60 -2.89 3.07 -7.17
C ALA A 60 -2.45 1.88 -8.02
N ILE A 61 -2.01 0.78 -7.41
CA ILE A 61 -1.62 -0.44 -8.13
C ILE A 61 -2.81 -1.03 -8.88
N LEU A 62 -4.02 -1.02 -8.29
CA LEU A 62 -5.22 -1.54 -8.95
C LEU A 62 -5.61 -0.71 -10.18
N ASP A 63 -5.51 0.61 -10.10
CA ASP A 63 -5.77 1.51 -11.22
C ASP A 63 -4.71 1.38 -12.33
N ILE A 64 -3.44 1.26 -11.93
CA ILE A 64 -2.33 1.04 -12.85
C ILE A 64 -2.45 -0.36 -13.49
N TRP A 65 -2.91 -1.36 -12.75
CA TRP A 65 -3.17 -2.69 -13.27
C TRP A 65 -4.23 -2.67 -14.36
N ALA A 66 -5.35 -1.93 -14.17
CA ALA A 66 -6.33 -1.73 -15.23
C ALA A 66 -5.68 -1.16 -16.49
N THR A 67 -4.88 -0.10 -16.33
CA THR A 67 -4.14 0.53 -17.45
C THR A 67 -3.20 -0.45 -18.14
N ALA A 68 -2.41 -1.20 -17.36
CA ALA A 68 -1.46 -2.18 -17.87
C ALA A 68 -2.12 -3.39 -18.53
N ALA A 69 -3.37 -3.66 -18.16
CA ALA A 69 -4.25 -4.68 -18.72
C ALA A 69 -5.02 -4.20 -19.96
N GLY A 70 -4.83 -2.94 -20.39
CA GLY A 70 -5.49 -2.34 -21.56
C GLY A 70 -6.82 -1.64 -21.25
N PHE A 71 -7.21 -1.51 -19.98
CA PHE A 71 -8.46 -0.89 -19.55
C PHE A 71 -8.24 0.51 -18.95
N ARG A 72 -9.23 1.40 -19.10
CA ARG A 72 -9.27 2.66 -18.33
C ARG A 72 -9.96 2.49 -16.97
N PRO A 73 -9.57 3.23 -15.92
CA PRO A 73 -10.23 3.20 -14.61
C PRO A 73 -11.73 3.57 -14.62
N SER A 74 -12.21 4.26 -15.67
CA SER A 74 -13.61 4.64 -15.86
C SER A 74 -14.49 3.57 -16.53
N GLY A 75 -13.97 2.36 -16.77
CA GLY A 75 -14.71 1.23 -17.35
C GLY A 75 -14.59 1.10 -18.86
N ASP A 76 -14.55 -0.17 -19.32
CA ASP A 76 -14.76 -0.80 -20.65
C ASP A 76 -14.31 -0.08 -21.94
N GLN A 77 -13.65 1.07 -21.88
CA GLN A 77 -13.06 1.72 -23.04
C GLN A 77 -11.60 1.34 -23.15
N ASP A 78 -11.25 0.75 -24.29
CA ASP A 78 -9.87 0.54 -24.71
C ASP A 78 -9.08 1.85 -24.58
N LEU A 79 -7.84 1.75 -24.11
CA LEU A 79 -6.93 2.88 -24.16
C LEU A 79 -6.73 3.31 -25.63
N PRO A 80 -7.06 4.55 -26.02
CA PRO A 80 -6.56 5.06 -27.28
C PRO A 80 -5.03 5.02 -27.22
N SER A 81 -4.40 4.51 -28.27
CA SER A 81 -2.96 4.37 -28.41
C SER A 81 -2.26 5.73 -28.40
N THR A 82 -2.03 6.30 -27.22
CA THR A 82 -1.30 7.55 -27.08
C THR A 82 0.13 7.24 -26.67
N GLY A 83 1.07 7.36 -27.62
CA GLY A 83 2.50 7.45 -27.33
C GLY A 83 3.39 6.27 -27.75
N GLY A 84 2.85 5.23 -28.39
CA GLY A 84 3.66 4.11 -28.91
C GLY A 84 4.18 3.10 -27.87
N ASP A 85 4.02 3.38 -26.57
CA ASP A 85 4.32 2.41 -25.51
C ASP A 85 3.27 1.30 -25.46
N SER A 86 3.68 0.08 -25.11
CA SER A 86 2.72 -0.99 -24.80
C SER A 86 1.99 -0.71 -23.47
N PRO A 87 0.76 -1.21 -23.26
CA PRO A 87 0.08 -1.10 -21.96
C PRO A 87 0.95 -1.57 -20.79
N SER A 88 1.72 -2.65 -20.97
CA SER A 88 2.64 -3.14 -19.95
C SER A 88 3.76 -2.15 -19.62
N ASP A 89 4.30 -1.44 -20.61
CA ASP A 89 5.35 -0.44 -20.39
C ASP A 89 4.79 0.80 -19.70
N GLN A 90 3.59 1.22 -20.09
CA GLN A 90 2.87 2.30 -19.41
C GLN A 90 2.60 1.96 -17.94
N GLY A 91 2.17 0.71 -17.66
CA GLY A 91 2.00 0.21 -16.30
C GLY A 91 3.28 0.31 -15.46
N ASN A 92 4.42 -0.11 -16.01
CA ASN A 92 5.71 -0.01 -15.33
C ASN A 92 6.10 1.45 -15.04
N LYS A 93 5.93 2.36 -16.01
CA LYS A 93 6.22 3.79 -15.83
C LYS A 93 5.37 4.41 -14.73
N LEU A 94 4.08 4.07 -14.66
CA LEU A 94 3.18 4.57 -13.62
C LEU A 94 3.54 4.02 -12.23
N ILE A 95 3.97 2.75 -12.11
CA ILE A 95 4.49 2.22 -10.84
C ILE A 95 5.75 2.97 -10.41
N ASP A 96 6.67 3.25 -11.33
CA ASP A 96 7.89 3.99 -11.01
C ASP A 96 7.58 5.41 -10.53
N GLN A 97 6.58 6.07 -11.13
CA GLN A 97 6.08 7.37 -10.67
C GLN A 97 5.47 7.29 -9.27
N GLN A 98 4.70 6.24 -8.95
CA GLN A 98 4.17 6.03 -7.60
C GLN A 98 5.30 5.83 -6.58
N VAL A 99 6.32 5.04 -6.90
CA VAL A 99 7.50 4.85 -6.05
C VAL A 99 8.26 6.17 -5.86
N ALA A 100 8.44 6.95 -6.92
CA ALA A 100 9.08 8.27 -6.85
C ALA A 100 8.28 9.26 -5.98
N ALA A 101 6.95 9.20 -6.04
CA ALA A 101 6.09 10.01 -5.18
C ALA A 101 6.26 9.65 -3.70
N VAL A 102 6.30 8.35 -3.35
CA VAL A 102 6.60 7.90 -1.98
C VAL A 102 7.98 8.38 -1.55
N ARG A 103 9.01 8.21 -2.40
CA ARG A 103 10.36 8.70 -2.09
C ARG A 103 10.37 10.20 -1.77
N SER A 104 9.76 11.01 -2.63
CA SER A 104 9.70 12.46 -2.44
C SER A 104 9.00 12.84 -1.12
N GLN A 105 7.95 12.11 -0.75
CA GLN A 105 7.25 12.34 0.53
C GLN A 105 8.12 11.99 1.74
N ILE A 106 8.82 10.87 1.68
CA ILE A 106 9.77 10.48 2.72
C ILE A 106 10.88 11.51 2.86
N GLU A 107 11.46 11.97 1.75
CA GLU A 107 12.49 13.03 1.75
C GLU A 107 11.96 14.36 2.31
N GLN A 108 10.72 14.71 2.01
CA GLN A 108 10.08 15.90 2.60
C GLN A 108 9.88 15.74 4.10
N MET A 109 9.48 14.55 4.56
CA MET A 109 9.33 14.27 6.00
C MET A 109 10.67 14.32 6.72
N THR A 110 11.71 13.68 6.17
CA THR A 110 13.03 13.66 6.79
C THR A 110 13.68 15.04 6.84
N LYS A 111 13.30 15.98 5.96
CA LYS A 111 13.80 17.36 5.98
C LYS A 111 12.87 18.34 6.71
N ASN A 112 11.72 17.90 7.20
CA ASN A 112 10.73 18.79 7.81
C ASN A 112 11.17 19.23 9.21
N ALA A 113 11.26 20.55 9.44
CA ALA A 113 11.73 21.11 10.71
C ALA A 113 10.93 20.64 11.94
N ALA A 114 9.61 20.43 11.81
CA ALA A 114 8.78 19.97 12.93
C ALA A 114 9.03 18.49 13.28
N ILE A 115 9.35 17.66 12.28
CA ILE A 115 9.73 16.26 12.48
C ILE A 115 11.14 16.19 13.07
N GLN A 116 12.04 17.04 12.57
CA GLN A 116 13.42 17.14 13.03
C GLN A 116 13.54 17.59 14.50
N MET A 117 12.47 18.00 15.17
CA MET A 117 12.50 18.24 16.62
C MET A 117 12.57 16.95 17.45
N TYR A 118 12.36 15.78 16.83
CA TYR A 118 12.27 14.49 17.49
C TYR A 118 13.20 13.47 16.81
N SER A 119 13.82 12.58 17.60
CA SER A 119 14.35 11.33 17.03
C SER A 119 13.18 10.53 16.45
N SER A 120 13.38 9.97 15.27
CA SER A 120 12.30 9.31 14.56
C SER A 120 12.76 8.14 13.72
N ALA A 121 11.82 7.26 13.40
CA ALA A 121 12.04 6.10 12.55
C ALA A 121 10.89 5.95 11.56
N ILE A 122 11.18 5.39 10.39
CA ILE A 122 10.19 5.18 9.32
C ILE A 122 10.15 3.70 8.95
N ILE A 123 8.94 3.14 8.93
CA ILE A 123 8.65 1.81 8.40
C ILE A 123 7.81 1.96 7.14
N LEU A 124 8.31 1.45 6.01
CA LEU A 124 7.56 1.27 4.79
C LEU A 124 7.00 -0.15 4.77
N MET A 125 5.70 -0.31 4.58
CA MET A 125 5.05 -1.62 4.50
C MET A 125 4.83 -2.00 3.04
N THR A 126 5.28 -3.19 2.64
CA THR A 126 5.02 -3.70 1.28
C THR A 126 3.54 -3.96 1.06
N ILE A 127 3.10 -3.92 -0.20
CA ILE A 127 1.76 -4.33 -0.58
C ILE A 127 1.72 -5.87 -0.61
N PRO A 128 0.75 -6.50 0.08
CA PRO A 128 0.62 -7.95 0.03
C PRO A 128 0.19 -8.42 -1.37
N PRO A 129 0.30 -9.73 -1.67
CA PRO A 129 -0.26 -10.29 -2.90
C PRO A 129 -1.74 -9.92 -3.06
N LEU A 130 -2.09 -9.30 -4.19
CA LEU A 130 -3.45 -8.79 -4.46
C LEU A 130 -4.27 -9.74 -5.33
N GLU A 131 -3.61 -10.63 -6.06
CA GLU A 131 -4.23 -11.50 -7.07
C GLU A 131 -5.23 -12.51 -6.52
N GLY A 132 -5.18 -12.77 -5.20
CA GLY A 132 -6.13 -13.62 -4.50
C GLY A 132 -7.35 -12.87 -3.95
N SER A 133 -7.34 -11.53 -3.97
CA SER A 133 -8.45 -10.76 -3.40
C SER A 133 -9.75 -10.92 -4.21
N PRO A 134 -10.92 -10.92 -3.56
CA PRO A 134 -12.21 -11.07 -4.24
C PRO A 134 -12.41 -10.06 -5.39
N ARG A 135 -11.97 -8.80 -5.19
CA ARG A 135 -12.02 -7.72 -6.20
C ARG A 135 -11.21 -8.10 -7.43
N VAL A 136 -9.96 -8.50 -7.24
CA VAL A 136 -9.06 -8.83 -8.36
C VAL A 136 -9.51 -10.11 -9.06
N VAL A 137 -9.94 -11.14 -8.33
CA VAL A 137 -10.43 -12.39 -8.92
C VAL A 137 -11.67 -12.15 -9.79
N THR A 138 -12.62 -11.37 -9.28
CA THR A 138 -13.85 -11.02 -10.01
C THR A 138 -13.53 -10.18 -11.25
N GLN A 139 -12.60 -9.23 -11.12
CA GLN A 139 -12.18 -8.37 -12.23
C GLN A 139 -11.44 -9.17 -13.32
N ILE A 140 -10.55 -10.08 -12.94
CA ILE A 140 -9.85 -10.98 -13.87
C ILE A 140 -10.87 -11.78 -14.69
N LYS A 141 -11.88 -12.37 -14.03
CA LYS A 141 -12.94 -13.13 -14.70
C LYS A 141 -13.69 -12.26 -15.70
N ALA A 142 -14.14 -11.09 -15.25
CA ALA A 142 -14.88 -10.16 -16.11
C ALA A 142 -14.07 -9.69 -17.32
N TRP A 143 -12.76 -9.50 -17.18
CA TRP A 143 -11.88 -9.08 -18.26
C TRP A 143 -11.49 -10.21 -19.20
N SER A 144 -11.23 -11.42 -18.68
CA SER A 144 -10.93 -12.59 -19.52
C SER A 144 -12.08 -12.94 -20.45
N ASP A 145 -13.31 -12.74 -19.99
CA ASP A 145 -14.51 -12.98 -20.78
C ASP A 145 -14.68 -11.96 -21.93
N LYS A 146 -14.04 -10.79 -21.83
CA LYS A 146 -14.18 -9.65 -22.79
C LYS A 146 -12.99 -9.44 -23.73
N ASN A 147 -11.75 -9.46 -23.22
CA ASN A 147 -10.58 -8.85 -23.89
C ASN A 147 -9.47 -9.83 -24.32
N LYS A 148 -9.80 -11.12 -24.51
CA LYS A 148 -8.94 -12.19 -25.09
C LYS A 148 -7.60 -12.48 -24.39
N LEU A 149 -7.16 -11.72 -23.39
CA LEU A 149 -6.04 -12.17 -22.54
C LEU A 149 -6.53 -13.28 -21.61
N SER A 150 -5.66 -14.26 -21.36
CA SER A 150 -5.98 -15.32 -20.40
C SER A 150 -6.06 -14.77 -18.97
N ALA A 151 -6.88 -15.39 -18.13
CA ALA A 151 -6.93 -15.09 -16.70
C ALA A 151 -5.55 -15.16 -16.02
N SER A 152 -4.68 -16.07 -16.50
CA SER A 152 -3.29 -16.18 -16.04
C SER A 152 -2.48 -14.94 -16.38
N LEU A 153 -2.64 -14.36 -17.57
CA LEU A 153 -1.88 -13.17 -17.95
C LEU A 153 -2.30 -11.94 -17.13
N TYR A 154 -3.60 -11.75 -16.87
CA TYR A 154 -4.05 -10.67 -15.99
C TYR A 154 -3.49 -10.81 -14.57
N ARG A 155 -3.46 -12.04 -14.05
CA ARG A 155 -2.83 -12.38 -12.76
C ARG A 155 -1.34 -12.06 -12.76
N ASP A 156 -0.63 -12.42 -13.82
CA ASP A 156 0.81 -12.15 -13.94
C ASP A 156 1.11 -10.65 -14.00
N ILE A 157 0.26 -9.85 -14.65
CA ILE A 157 0.42 -8.39 -14.71
C ILE A 157 0.34 -7.79 -13.30
N ILE A 158 -0.73 -8.04 -12.54
CA ILE A 158 -0.86 -7.46 -11.19
C ILE A 158 0.27 -7.92 -10.26
N GLN A 159 0.65 -9.20 -10.32
CA GLN A 159 1.77 -9.72 -9.54
C GLN A 159 3.09 -9.02 -9.87
N ARG A 160 3.38 -8.77 -11.16
CA ARG A 160 4.58 -8.03 -11.57
C ARG A 160 4.55 -6.59 -11.06
N LEU A 161 3.42 -5.91 -11.12
CA LEU A 161 3.28 -4.53 -10.65
C LEU A 161 3.46 -4.43 -9.13
N VAL A 162 2.85 -5.34 -8.36
CA VAL A 162 3.04 -5.43 -6.89
C VAL A 162 4.52 -5.68 -6.56
N ARG A 163 5.16 -6.64 -7.23
CA ARG A 163 6.60 -6.91 -7.03
C ARG A 163 7.46 -5.69 -7.34
N ARG A 164 7.22 -5.00 -8.46
CA ARG A 164 7.97 -3.82 -8.86
C ARG A 164 7.80 -2.67 -7.85
N TYR A 165 6.57 -2.43 -7.38
CA TYR A 165 6.31 -1.42 -6.35
C TYR A 165 7.05 -1.74 -5.05
N ASN A 166 6.95 -2.99 -4.57
CA ASN A 166 7.63 -3.44 -3.35
C ASN A 166 9.15 -3.38 -3.47
N GLN A 167 9.73 -3.70 -4.63
CA GLN A 167 11.16 -3.51 -4.91
C GLN A 167 11.55 -2.03 -4.83
N GLY A 168 10.70 -1.14 -5.36
CA GLY A 168 10.87 0.30 -5.24
C GLY A 168 10.91 0.78 -3.79
N LEU A 169 10.04 0.26 -2.92
CA LEU A 169 10.07 0.58 -1.48
C LEU A 169 11.36 0.12 -0.80
N ASN A 170 11.85 -1.08 -1.13
CA ASN A 170 13.15 -1.56 -0.64
C ASN A 170 14.28 -0.63 -1.10
N ALA A 171 14.29 -0.24 -2.38
CA ALA A 171 15.29 0.68 -2.90
C ALA A 171 15.26 2.06 -2.19
N ILE A 172 14.09 2.54 -1.77
CA ILE A 172 13.99 3.77 -0.94
C ILE A 172 14.71 3.56 0.39
N ALA A 173 14.39 2.48 1.13
CA ALA A 173 15.02 2.20 2.41
C ALA A 173 16.53 1.94 2.30
N ASP A 174 16.98 1.22 1.28
CA ASP A 174 18.40 0.90 1.05
C ASP A 174 19.22 2.15 0.67
N SER A 175 18.58 3.09 -0.03
CA SER A 175 19.20 4.38 -0.39
C SER A 175 19.32 5.34 0.80
N PHE A 176 18.55 5.12 1.87
CA PHE A 176 18.61 5.96 3.05
C PHE A 176 19.95 5.80 3.75
N LYS A 177 20.62 6.93 3.98
CA LYS A 177 21.80 7.04 4.82
C LYS A 177 21.45 7.97 5.97
N ALA A 178 21.51 7.44 7.19
CA ALA A 178 21.49 8.29 8.37
C ALA A 178 22.74 9.18 8.32
N ASP A 179 22.55 10.49 8.41
CA ASP A 179 23.63 11.45 8.56
C ASP A 179 23.18 12.60 9.47
N ASN A 180 24.10 13.52 9.78
CA ASN A 180 23.83 14.62 10.70
C ASN A 180 22.81 15.66 10.18
N SER A 181 22.30 15.49 8.95
CA SER A 181 21.27 16.36 8.38
C SER A 181 19.84 15.90 8.69
N THR A 182 19.67 14.74 9.34
CA THR A 182 18.37 14.19 9.70
C THR A 182 18.35 13.51 11.08
N ASN A 183 17.35 13.81 11.90
CA ASN A 183 16.98 13.11 13.14
C ASN A 183 16.11 11.87 12.88
N VAL A 184 16.26 11.25 11.70
CA VAL A 184 15.66 9.96 11.37
C VAL A 184 16.72 8.88 11.55
N ASP A 185 16.52 8.02 12.53
CA ASP A 185 17.46 6.97 12.92
C ASP A 185 17.55 5.88 11.84
N PHE A 186 16.39 5.49 11.29
CA PHE A 186 16.33 4.51 10.21
C PHE A 186 15.09 4.62 9.33
N ILE A 187 15.23 4.10 8.12
CA ILE A 187 14.13 3.73 7.24
C ILE A 187 14.25 2.23 6.96
N LYS A 188 13.20 1.46 7.26
CA LYS A 188 13.17 0.00 7.04
C LYS A 188 11.89 -0.42 6.32
N VAL A 189 11.97 -1.54 5.62
CA VAL A 189 10.81 -2.16 4.99
C VAL A 189 10.31 -3.33 5.84
N PHE A 190 9.02 -3.33 6.15
CA PHE A 190 8.33 -4.51 6.65
C PHE A 190 7.67 -5.23 5.46
N ASP A 191 8.11 -6.46 5.19
CA ASP A 191 7.49 -7.28 4.15
C ASP A 191 6.20 -7.94 4.68
N THR A 192 5.07 -7.55 4.11
CA THR A 192 3.75 -8.06 4.48
C THR A 192 3.48 -9.45 3.90
N ALA A 193 4.12 -9.82 2.77
CA ALA A 193 3.81 -11.06 2.05
C ALA A 193 4.00 -12.34 2.89
N PRO A 194 5.09 -12.51 3.68
CA PRO A 194 5.24 -13.68 4.54
C PRO A 194 4.13 -13.83 5.59
N THR A 195 3.65 -12.72 6.14
CA THR A 195 2.52 -12.73 7.09
C THR A 195 1.24 -13.11 6.37
N TRP A 196 0.99 -12.49 5.23
CA TRP A 196 -0.19 -12.71 4.41
C TRP A 196 -0.32 -14.18 3.98
N ASN A 197 0.76 -14.74 3.40
CA ASN A 197 0.80 -16.12 2.92
C ASN A 197 0.64 -17.13 4.06
N ARG A 198 1.27 -16.88 5.22
CA ARG A 198 1.13 -17.77 6.39
C ARG A 198 -0.32 -17.88 6.87
N ILE A 199 -1.09 -16.79 6.80
CA ILE A 199 -2.51 -16.80 7.16
C ILE A 199 -3.30 -17.61 6.12
N LEU A 200 -3.03 -17.40 4.83
CA LEU A 200 -3.71 -18.13 3.74
C LEU A 200 -3.36 -19.63 3.70
N GLU A 201 -2.14 -20.01 4.08
CA GLU A 201 -1.69 -21.40 4.13
C GLU A 201 -2.29 -22.19 5.31
N ALA A 202 -2.62 -21.51 6.41
CA ALA A 202 -3.15 -22.14 7.62
C ALA A 202 -4.28 -21.32 8.27
N PRO A 203 -5.38 -21.02 7.56
CA PRO A 203 -6.41 -20.08 8.03
C PRO A 203 -7.09 -20.50 9.33
N ALA A 204 -7.30 -21.81 9.51
CA ALA A 204 -7.89 -22.37 10.73
C ALA A 204 -7.09 -22.04 12.00
N LYS A 205 -5.76 -21.87 11.91
CA LYS A 205 -4.90 -21.47 13.04
C LYS A 205 -5.28 -20.07 13.57
N TYR A 206 -5.86 -19.25 12.69
CA TYR A 206 -6.26 -17.88 12.97
C TYR A 206 -7.78 -17.74 13.17
N GLY A 207 -8.51 -18.86 13.26
CA GLY A 207 -9.97 -18.85 13.38
C GLY A 207 -10.70 -18.47 12.08
N LEU A 208 -9.99 -18.44 10.95
CA LEU A 208 -10.56 -18.11 9.65
C LEU A 208 -11.11 -19.38 8.97
N VAL A 209 -12.30 -19.23 8.38
CA VAL A 209 -13.01 -20.27 7.64
C VAL A 209 -13.07 -19.89 6.15
N ASN A 210 -13.34 -18.62 5.83
CA ASN A 210 -13.41 -18.15 4.45
C ASN A 210 -12.20 -17.24 4.15
N VAL A 211 -11.44 -17.58 3.12
CA VAL A 211 -10.26 -16.79 2.67
C VAL A 211 -10.39 -16.26 1.25
N THR A 212 -11.52 -16.49 0.58
CA THR A 212 -11.71 -16.19 -0.85
C THR A 212 -12.77 -15.14 -1.10
N ASP A 213 -13.76 -15.03 -0.23
CA ASP A 213 -14.90 -14.14 -0.38
C ASP A 213 -14.85 -12.99 0.62
N ALA A 214 -15.57 -11.92 0.29
CA ALA A 214 -15.89 -10.86 1.23
C ALA A 214 -16.91 -11.36 2.27
N VAL A 215 -16.94 -10.72 3.44
CA VAL A 215 -17.99 -10.96 4.45
C VAL A 215 -19.36 -10.74 3.83
N ASP A 216 -20.22 -11.75 3.90
CA ASP A 216 -21.66 -11.59 3.69
C ASP A 216 -22.29 -10.93 4.93
N LEU A 217 -23.31 -10.09 4.76
CA LEU A 217 -23.97 -9.33 5.82
C LEU A 217 -24.56 -10.22 6.94
N ALA A 218 -24.80 -11.50 6.66
CA ALA A 218 -25.25 -12.49 7.64
C ALA A 218 -24.10 -13.28 8.32
N GLY A 219 -22.86 -13.08 7.89
CA GLY A 219 -21.68 -13.84 8.34
C GLY A 219 -21.01 -13.28 9.59
N ASN A 220 -20.17 -14.10 10.23
CA ASN A 220 -19.29 -13.65 11.31
C ASN A 220 -17.98 -13.09 10.71
N PRO A 221 -17.74 -11.76 10.75
CA PRO A 221 -16.58 -11.15 10.10
C PRO A 221 -15.22 -11.62 10.64
N ASN A 222 -15.19 -12.19 11.84
CA ASN A 222 -13.96 -12.73 12.42
C ASN A 222 -13.54 -14.08 11.81
N GLN A 223 -14.41 -14.73 11.04
CA GLN A 223 -14.12 -15.98 10.33
C GLN A 223 -13.73 -15.74 8.86
N TYR A 224 -13.66 -14.49 8.42
CA TYR A 224 -13.34 -14.12 7.04
C TYR A 224 -11.96 -13.47 6.97
N PHE A 225 -11.23 -13.75 5.91
CA PHE A 225 -9.99 -13.06 5.60
C PHE A 225 -10.27 -11.62 5.15
N TYR A 226 -11.29 -11.41 4.32
CA TYR A 226 -11.62 -10.11 3.73
C TYR A 226 -12.94 -9.57 4.29
N VAL A 227 -12.96 -8.33 4.77
CA VAL A 227 -14.19 -7.65 5.24
C VAL A 227 -15.03 -7.12 4.09
N ASP A 228 -14.39 -6.72 2.99
CA ASP A 228 -15.02 -6.39 1.72
C ASP A 228 -14.24 -7.07 0.57
N SER A 229 -14.37 -6.60 -0.67
CA SER A 229 -13.70 -7.26 -1.80
C SER A 229 -12.18 -7.09 -1.84
N LEU A 230 -11.58 -6.25 -0.98
CA LEU A 230 -10.15 -5.93 -1.01
C LEU A 230 -9.51 -5.91 0.38
N TYR A 231 -10.19 -5.34 1.36
CA TYR A 231 -9.61 -5.03 2.66
C TYR A 231 -9.66 -6.24 3.61
N PRO A 232 -8.56 -6.52 4.34
CA PRO A 232 -8.53 -7.62 5.28
C PRO A 232 -9.43 -7.34 6.50
N SER A 233 -9.94 -8.41 7.12
CA SER A 233 -10.71 -8.34 8.36
C SER A 233 -9.85 -7.89 9.55
N SER A 234 -10.50 -7.49 10.65
CA SER A 234 -9.83 -7.15 11.91
C SER A 234 -8.95 -8.29 12.43
N THR A 235 -9.34 -9.55 12.19
CA THR A 235 -8.57 -10.73 12.61
C THR A 235 -7.24 -10.80 11.86
N VAL A 236 -7.26 -10.61 10.54
CA VAL A 236 -6.03 -10.55 9.73
C VAL A 236 -5.19 -9.32 10.10
N GLN A 237 -5.83 -8.16 10.31
CA GLN A 237 -5.14 -6.93 10.71
C GLN A 237 -4.44 -7.06 12.07
N ALA A 238 -5.03 -7.78 13.04
CA ALA A 238 -4.42 -8.02 14.34
C ALA A 238 -3.12 -8.83 14.22
N VAL A 239 -3.13 -9.93 13.44
CA VAL A 239 -1.94 -10.75 13.18
C VAL A 239 -0.85 -9.93 12.49
N LEU A 240 -1.23 -9.08 11.53
CA LEU A 240 -0.29 -8.18 10.86
C LEU A 240 0.31 -7.17 11.85
N GLY A 241 -0.51 -6.56 12.70
CA GLY A 241 -0.10 -5.63 13.73
C GLY A 241 0.91 -6.24 14.71
N ASP A 242 0.66 -7.47 15.15
CA ASP A 242 1.58 -8.20 16.02
C ASP A 242 2.94 -8.46 15.35
N ASN A 243 2.94 -8.88 14.08
CA ASN A 243 4.18 -9.12 13.35
C ASN A 243 4.96 -7.83 13.07
N VAL A 244 4.25 -6.72 12.79
CA VAL A 244 4.87 -5.39 12.66
C VAL A 244 5.49 -4.97 14.00
N ALA A 245 4.78 -5.15 15.11
CA ALA A 245 5.30 -4.83 16.44
C ALA A 245 6.53 -5.68 16.79
N GLN A 246 6.54 -6.97 16.43
CA GLN A 246 7.71 -7.85 16.59
C GLN A 246 8.87 -7.41 15.72
N PHE A 247 8.61 -7.04 14.46
CA PHE A 247 9.63 -6.51 13.56
C PHE A 247 10.28 -5.27 14.15
N VAL A 248 9.50 -4.29 14.61
CA VAL A 248 10.01 -3.07 15.24
C VAL A 248 10.87 -3.40 16.46
N LYS A 249 10.46 -4.34 17.31
CA LYS A 249 11.27 -4.80 18.47
C LYS A 249 12.58 -5.49 18.07
N SER A 250 12.61 -6.12 16.89
CA SER A 250 13.80 -6.82 16.39
C SER A 250 14.85 -5.88 15.81
N ILE A 251 14.45 -4.66 15.42
CA ILE A 251 15.35 -3.60 15.02
C ILE A 251 16.06 -3.15 16.30
N LYS A 252 17.27 -3.67 16.52
CA LYS A 252 18.15 -3.16 17.58
C LYS A 252 18.45 -1.70 17.26
N VAL A 253 17.97 -0.80 18.10
CA VAL A 253 18.34 0.62 18.13
C VAL A 253 19.44 0.78 19.17
#